data_AF-A0A094H9W4-F1
#
_entry.id   AF-A0A094H9W4-F1
#
_cell.length_a   1.000
_cell.length_b   1.000
_cell.length_c   1.000
_cell.angle_alpha   90.00
_cell.angle_beta   90.00
_cell.angle_gamma   90.00
#
_symmetry.space_group_name_H-M   'P 1'
#
loop_
_entity.id
_entity.type
_entity.pdbx_description
1 polymer ?
#
loop_
_entity_poly.entity_id
_entity_poly.type
_entity_poly.pdbx_seq_one_letter_code
_entity_poly.pdbx_strand_id
1 'polypeptide(L)'
;MQLNFSTSLQAILLCLSLATAATLPASANLSKRQARIPNKINLGTYNNLWVAWTNGVDPCKRKTYIPGPTGQSLPGDQNPCNIRFSVPDTDFQYSMQGCGGDGLWIMRNGLDNVGDCYWAPGNNACIAGESFKGQWQCVLNDGNM
;
A
#
# COMPACT_ATOMS: atom_id res chain seq x y z
N MET A 1 60.36 62.83 -6.28
CA MET A 1 60.76 62.10 -5.06
C MET A 1 59.85 60.88 -4.95
N GLN A 2 60.39 59.68 -5.15
CA GLN A 2 60.76 58.71 -4.10
C GLN A 2 59.52 58.17 -3.35
N LEU A 3 59.35 56.90 -3.00
CA LEU A 3 59.90 55.56 -3.30
C LEU A 3 59.06 54.65 -2.37
N ASN A 4 58.64 53.45 -2.82
CA ASN A 4 58.48 52.16 -2.11
C ASN A 4 57.86 52.13 -0.68
N PHE A 5 57.02 51.15 -0.28
CA PHE A 5 57.27 49.71 -0.15
C PHE A 5 55.93 48.99 0.13
N SER A 6 55.62 47.91 -0.58
CA SER A 6 55.57 46.51 -0.11
C SER A 6 54.99 46.27 1.28
N THR A 7 53.89 45.51 1.35
CA THR A 7 53.85 44.22 2.09
C THR A 7 52.59 43.43 1.76
N SER A 8 52.84 42.22 1.31
CA SER A 8 51.95 41.10 1.04
C SER A 8 51.27 40.55 2.29
N LEU A 9 50.01 40.14 2.20
CA LEU A 9 49.49 39.03 3.01
C LEU A 9 48.50 38.20 2.19
N GLN A 10 48.98 37.08 1.67
CA GLN A 10 48.15 36.01 1.11
C GLN A 10 47.64 35.16 2.28
N ALA A 11 46.33 35.09 2.47
CA ALA A 11 45.71 34.08 3.32
C ALA A 11 45.20 32.96 2.43
N ILE A 12 46.01 31.90 2.30
CA ILE A 12 45.62 30.65 1.66
C ILE A 12 44.76 29.89 2.69
N LEU A 13 43.44 29.93 2.52
CA LEU A 13 42.52 29.02 3.24
C LEU A 13 42.60 27.63 2.59
N LEU A 14 43.36 26.73 3.21
CA LEU A 14 43.29 25.29 2.95
C LEU A 14 42.01 24.73 3.57
N CYS A 15 40.93 24.62 2.79
CA CYS A 15 39.79 23.81 3.20
C CYS A 15 40.14 22.34 2.97
N LEU A 16 40.58 21.65 4.03
CA LEU A 16 40.67 20.18 4.06
C LEU A 16 39.25 19.62 3.92
N SER A 17 38.89 19.15 2.73
CA SER A 17 37.71 18.33 2.51
C SER A 17 37.95 16.94 3.09
N LEU A 18 37.44 16.73 4.31
CA LEU A 18 37.35 15.40 4.91
C LEU A 18 36.26 14.62 4.14
N ALA A 19 36.66 13.94 3.08
CA ALA A 19 35.79 13.04 2.34
C ALA A 19 35.51 11.80 3.20
N THR A 20 34.48 11.86 4.03
CA THR A 20 33.91 10.68 4.66
C THR A 20 33.32 9.82 3.55
N ALA A 21 34.01 8.75 3.16
CA ALA A 21 33.45 7.73 2.30
C ALA A 21 32.28 7.07 3.04
N ALA A 22 31.07 7.58 2.82
CA ALA A 22 29.86 6.93 3.26
C ALA A 22 29.78 5.58 2.54
N THR A 23 30.08 4.51 3.26
CA THR A 23 29.81 3.15 2.78
C THR A 23 28.32 3.06 2.49
N LEU A 24 27.95 3.00 1.21
CA LEU A 24 26.59 2.71 0.79
C LEU A 24 26.16 1.42 1.51
N PRO A 25 25.00 1.41 2.20
CA PRO A 25 24.51 0.17 2.79
C PRO A 25 24.43 -0.87 1.69
N ALA A 26 25.06 -2.04 1.93
CA ALA A 26 24.97 -3.16 1.03
C ALA A 26 23.50 -3.41 0.68
N SER A 27 23.21 -3.57 -0.61
CA SER A 27 21.91 -3.99 -1.11
C SER A 27 21.43 -5.16 -0.26
N ALA A 28 20.47 -4.90 0.63
CA ALA A 28 19.82 -5.97 1.35
C ALA A 28 19.19 -6.85 0.27
N ASN A 29 19.70 -8.06 0.11
CA ASN A 29 19.02 -9.10 -0.63
C ASN A 29 17.69 -9.33 0.09
N LEU A 30 16.67 -8.56 -0.31
CA LEU A 30 15.29 -8.84 0.01
C LEU A 30 15.06 -10.26 -0.47
N SER A 31 15.02 -11.19 0.48
CA SER A 31 14.57 -12.54 0.23
C SER A 31 13.24 -12.37 -0.50
N LYS A 32 13.22 -12.70 -1.80
CA LYS A 32 11.99 -12.85 -2.56
C LYS A 32 11.26 -14.04 -1.94
N ARG A 33 10.62 -13.84 -0.77
CA ARG A 33 9.32 -14.47 -0.57
C ARG A 33 8.56 -14.02 -1.80
N GLN A 34 8.27 -14.95 -2.71
CA GLN A 34 7.26 -14.72 -3.72
C GLN A 34 5.99 -14.40 -2.94
N ALA A 35 5.76 -13.11 -2.67
CA ALA A 35 4.56 -12.65 -2.04
C ALA A 35 3.44 -13.05 -3.00
N ARG A 36 2.60 -13.99 -2.56
CA ARG A 36 1.58 -14.60 -3.41
C ARG A 36 0.55 -13.53 -3.72
N ILE A 37 0.57 -13.03 -4.94
CA ILE A 37 -0.42 -12.08 -5.43
C ILE A 37 -1.72 -12.86 -5.65
N PRO A 38 -2.84 -12.49 -5.01
CA PRO A 38 -4.11 -13.13 -5.24
C PRO A 38 -4.68 -12.71 -6.59
N ASN A 39 -5.20 -13.65 -7.39
CA ASN A 39 -5.86 -13.30 -8.65
C ASN A 39 -7.07 -12.38 -8.46
N LYS A 40 -7.77 -12.53 -7.32
CA LYS A 40 -8.95 -11.73 -7.00
C LYS A 40 -9.04 -11.42 -5.51
N ILE A 41 -9.47 -10.19 -5.21
CA ILE A 41 -9.71 -9.70 -3.85
C ILE A 41 -11.19 -9.34 -3.74
N ASN A 42 -11.84 -9.81 -2.68
CA ASN A 42 -13.19 -9.39 -2.34
C ASN A 42 -13.15 -8.29 -1.28
N LEU A 43 -14.03 -7.31 -1.40
CA LEU A 43 -14.31 -6.30 -0.38
C LEU A 43 -15.79 -6.41 0.00
N GLY A 44 -16.07 -6.27 1.29
CA GLY A 44 -17.43 -6.39 1.81
C GLY A 44 -17.52 -5.98 3.26
N THR A 45 -18.62 -6.32 3.91
CA THR A 45 -18.85 -5.99 5.31
C THR A 45 -19.11 -7.20 6.19
N TYR A 46 -18.73 -7.08 7.46
CA TYR A 46 -19.02 -8.04 8.53
C TYR A 46 -19.19 -7.30 9.84
N ASN A 47 -20.27 -7.58 10.56
CA ASN A 47 -20.68 -6.82 11.76
C ASN A 47 -20.66 -5.31 11.54
N ASN A 48 -21.16 -4.88 10.37
CA ASN A 48 -21.18 -3.49 9.91
C ASN A 48 -19.80 -2.81 9.82
N LEU A 49 -18.72 -3.58 9.61
CA LEU A 49 -17.38 -3.08 9.37
C LEU A 49 -16.85 -3.60 8.03
N TRP A 50 -16.10 -2.78 7.31
CA TRP A 50 -15.47 -3.17 6.06
C TRP A 50 -14.33 -4.15 6.26
N VAL A 51 -14.27 -5.14 5.37
CA VAL A 51 -13.28 -6.21 5.37
C VAL A 51 -12.82 -6.53 3.96
N ALA A 52 -11.61 -7.04 3.85
CA ALA A 52 -11.02 -7.56 2.61
C ALA A 52 -10.54 -9.01 2.80
N TRP A 53 -10.67 -9.82 1.76
CA TRP A 53 -10.17 -11.20 1.73
C TRP A 53 -9.87 -11.67 0.31
N THR A 54 -9.06 -12.71 0.18
CA THR A 54 -8.80 -13.35 -1.11
C THR A 54 -10.02 -14.14 -1.58
N ASN A 55 -10.36 -14.05 -2.86
CA ASN A 55 -11.46 -14.84 -3.41
C ASN A 55 -11.19 -16.36 -3.28
N GLY A 56 -12.24 -17.12 -2.94
CA GLY A 56 -12.14 -18.56 -2.66
C GLY A 56 -11.62 -18.91 -1.26
N VAL A 57 -11.15 -17.94 -0.47
CA VAL A 57 -10.83 -18.12 0.95
C VAL A 57 -12.08 -17.81 1.79
N ASP A 58 -12.32 -18.63 2.81
CA ASP A 58 -13.40 -18.45 3.79
C ASP A 58 -13.13 -17.20 4.66
N PRO A 59 -13.92 -16.11 4.51
CA PRO A 59 -13.72 -14.87 5.25
C PRO A 59 -14.05 -15.00 6.75
N CYS A 60 -14.81 -16.02 7.16
CA CYS A 60 -15.03 -16.31 8.58
C CYS A 60 -13.72 -16.68 9.27
N LYS A 61 -12.81 -17.33 8.54
CA LYS A 61 -11.51 -17.77 9.07
C LYS A 61 -10.39 -16.78 8.78
N ARG A 62 -10.40 -16.15 7.61
CA ARG A 62 -9.30 -15.27 7.16
C ARG A 62 -9.84 -14.03 6.47
N LYS A 63 -9.66 -12.90 7.14
CA LYS A 63 -10.05 -11.55 6.68
C LYS A 63 -9.13 -10.51 7.29
N THR A 64 -9.11 -9.34 6.69
CA THR A 64 -8.53 -8.12 7.29
C THR A 64 -9.62 -7.06 7.38
N TYR A 65 -9.71 -6.35 8.50
CA TYR A 65 -10.55 -5.16 8.59
C TYR A 65 -9.90 -3.99 7.84
N ILE A 66 -10.69 -3.31 7.02
CA ILE A 66 -10.23 -2.10 6.32
C ILE A 66 -10.20 -0.96 7.35
N PRO A 67 -9.07 -0.29 7.57
CA PRO A 67 -8.97 0.78 8.57
C PRO A 67 -9.65 2.06 8.07
N GLY A 68 -10.44 2.72 8.90
CA GLY A 68 -10.91 4.08 8.67
C GLY A 68 -9.82 5.14 8.90
N PRO A 69 -10.14 6.41 8.66
CA PRO A 69 -9.18 7.53 8.71
C PRO A 69 -8.49 7.73 10.07
N THR A 70 -9.12 7.25 11.15
CA THR A 70 -8.62 7.35 12.53
C THR A 70 -7.86 6.10 12.98
N GLY A 71 -7.62 5.15 12.08
CA GLY A 71 -6.97 3.86 12.38
C GLY A 71 -7.88 2.80 13.02
N GLN A 72 -9.13 3.16 13.36
CA GLN A 72 -10.17 2.19 13.76
C GLN A 72 -10.74 1.45 12.54
N SER A 73 -11.51 0.37 12.72
CA SER A 73 -12.15 -0.29 11.57
C SER A 73 -13.17 0.61 10.89
N LEU A 74 -13.20 0.61 9.56
CA LEU A 74 -14.10 1.45 8.75
C LEU A 74 -15.55 0.95 8.86
N PRO A 75 -16.50 1.80 9.29
CA PRO A 75 -17.93 1.46 9.33
C PRO A 75 -18.51 1.17 7.94
N GLY A 76 -19.48 0.26 7.88
CA GLY A 76 -20.09 -0.25 6.64
C GLY A 76 -20.96 0.74 5.87
N ASP A 77 -21.35 1.84 6.52
CA ASP A 77 -22.04 2.98 5.92
C ASP A 77 -21.09 4.00 5.28
N GLN A 78 -19.78 3.82 5.42
CA GLN A 78 -18.75 4.64 4.79
C GLN A 78 -18.17 3.96 3.54
N ASN A 79 -17.61 4.75 2.64
CA ASN A 79 -17.00 4.26 1.41
C ASN A 79 -15.52 3.86 1.65
N PRO A 80 -15.07 2.63 1.30
CA PRO A 80 -13.68 2.20 1.48
C PRO A 80 -12.71 2.80 0.45
N CYS A 81 -13.14 3.76 -0.36
CA CYS A 81 -12.29 4.42 -1.34
C CYS A 81 -11.09 5.12 -0.75
N ASN A 82 -9.96 5.07 -1.45
CA ASN A 82 -8.72 5.78 -1.10
C ASN A 82 -8.16 5.39 0.28
N ILE A 83 -8.68 4.31 0.85
CA ILE A 83 -8.20 3.72 2.08
C ILE A 83 -7.23 2.60 1.72
N ARG A 84 -6.05 2.63 2.36
CA ARG A 84 -5.08 1.55 2.26
C ARG A 84 -5.47 0.40 3.19
N PHE A 85 -5.45 -0.82 2.69
CA PHE A 85 -5.73 -2.03 3.44
C PHE A 85 -4.83 -3.18 3.00
N SER A 86 -4.65 -4.16 3.88
CA SER A 86 -3.98 -5.42 3.55
C SER A 86 -4.98 -6.54 3.29
N VAL A 87 -4.52 -7.59 2.62
CA VAL A 87 -5.27 -8.83 2.42
C VAL A 87 -4.52 -9.95 3.16
N PRO A 88 -5.22 -10.91 3.80
CA PRO A 88 -4.56 -11.99 4.51
C PRO A 88 -3.55 -12.74 3.64
N ASP A 89 -2.46 -13.21 4.25
CA ASP A 89 -1.40 -14.00 3.60
C ASP A 89 -0.67 -13.28 2.44
N THR A 90 -0.76 -11.95 2.39
CA THR A 90 -0.03 -11.11 1.42
C THR A 90 0.76 -10.03 2.16
N ASP A 91 1.92 -9.65 1.60
CA ASP A 91 2.75 -8.54 2.11
C ASP A 91 2.41 -7.21 1.41
N PHE A 92 1.28 -7.16 0.70
CA PHE A 92 0.88 -6.04 -0.13
C PHE A 92 -0.15 -5.14 0.56
N GLN A 93 -0.02 -3.84 0.32
CA GLN A 93 -1.00 -2.81 0.62
C GLN A 93 -1.80 -2.52 -0.64
N TYR A 94 -3.12 -2.51 -0.52
CA TYR A 94 -4.05 -2.23 -1.61
C TYR A 94 -4.91 -1.01 -1.29
N SER A 95 -5.46 -0.36 -2.30
CA SER A 95 -6.51 0.64 -2.11
C SER A 95 -7.45 0.67 -3.31
N MET A 96 -8.76 0.72 -3.06
CA MET A 96 -9.77 0.91 -4.11
C MET A 96 -9.82 2.39 -4.52
N GLN A 97 -9.96 2.65 -5.81
CA GLN A 97 -9.92 3.97 -6.42
C GLN A 97 -11.10 4.16 -7.38
N GLY A 98 -11.39 5.41 -7.75
CA GLY A 98 -12.46 5.75 -8.69
C GLY A 98 -13.88 5.81 -8.08
N CYS A 99 -14.01 5.78 -6.76
CA CYS A 99 -15.31 5.66 -6.11
C CYS A 99 -16.11 6.96 -6.22
N GLY A 100 -17.17 6.91 -7.02
CA GLY A 100 -17.96 8.07 -7.43
C GLY A 100 -18.31 8.09 -8.92
N GLY A 101 -17.77 7.15 -9.72
CA GLY A 101 -18.12 6.98 -11.12
C GLY A 101 -17.99 5.53 -11.59
N ASP A 102 -18.12 5.33 -12.90
CA ASP A 102 -17.80 4.07 -13.54
C ASP A 102 -16.28 3.83 -13.53
N GLY A 103 -15.87 2.56 -13.51
CA GLY A 103 -14.45 2.18 -13.59
C GLY A 103 -13.73 2.25 -12.24
N LEU A 104 -14.21 1.50 -11.26
CA LEU A 104 -13.47 1.24 -10.01
C LEU A 104 -12.26 0.37 -10.31
N TRP A 105 -11.12 0.69 -9.70
CA TRP A 105 -9.87 -0.05 -9.88
C TRP A 105 -9.10 -0.12 -8.56
N ILE A 106 -8.03 -0.91 -8.52
CA ILE A 106 -7.23 -1.13 -7.30
C ILE A 106 -5.76 -0.77 -7.52
N MET A 107 -5.16 -0.07 -6.55
CA MET A 107 -3.71 0.12 -6.45
C MET A 107 -3.09 -1.01 -5.63
N ARG A 108 -1.79 -1.25 -5.83
CA ARG A 108 -0.99 -2.13 -4.96
C ARG A 108 0.39 -1.54 -4.71
N ASN A 109 0.76 -1.32 -3.44
CA ASN A 109 2.05 -0.75 -3.04
C ASN A 109 2.44 0.53 -3.81
N GLY A 110 1.46 1.37 -4.15
CA GLY A 110 1.67 2.58 -4.95
C GLY A 110 1.78 2.36 -6.46
N LEU A 111 1.63 1.12 -6.95
CA LEU A 111 1.41 0.85 -8.36
C LEU A 111 -0.06 1.08 -8.70
N ASP A 112 -0.30 1.92 -9.69
CA ASP A 112 -1.63 2.26 -10.15
C ASP A 112 -2.20 1.18 -11.06
N ASN A 113 -3.52 1.09 -11.06
CA ASN A 113 -4.36 0.24 -11.89
C ASN A 113 -3.83 -1.19 -12.08
N VAL A 114 -3.65 -1.91 -10.97
CA VAL A 114 -3.23 -3.31 -11.00
C VAL A 114 -4.39 -4.28 -11.20
N GLY A 115 -5.62 -3.76 -11.30
CA GLY A 115 -6.83 -4.55 -11.47
C GLY A 115 -8.10 -3.73 -11.43
N ASP A 116 -9.15 -4.26 -12.03
CA ASP A 116 -10.46 -3.64 -12.10
C ASP A 116 -11.39 -4.23 -11.03
N CYS A 117 -12.22 -3.38 -10.44
CA CYS A 117 -13.21 -3.77 -9.44
C CYS A 117 -14.62 -3.64 -10.00
N TYR A 118 -15.46 -4.64 -9.74
CA TYR A 118 -16.87 -4.63 -10.14
C TYR A 118 -17.78 -5.06 -9.01
N TRP A 119 -19.03 -4.62 -9.12
CA TRP A 119 -20.08 -4.94 -8.16
C TRP A 119 -20.37 -6.44 -8.21
N ALA A 120 -20.15 -7.12 -7.10
CA ALA A 120 -20.27 -8.57 -6.96
C ALA A 120 -20.86 -8.90 -5.58
N PRO A 121 -22.15 -8.58 -5.35
CA PRO A 121 -22.77 -8.81 -4.06
C PRO A 121 -22.92 -10.31 -3.79
N GLY A 122 -22.68 -10.72 -2.55
CA GLY A 122 -22.83 -12.11 -2.16
C GLY A 122 -22.76 -12.29 -0.65
N ASN A 123 -23.34 -13.38 -0.13
CA ASN A 123 -23.34 -13.65 1.30
C ASN A 123 -22.52 -14.90 1.59
N ASN A 124 -21.61 -14.83 2.56
CA ASN A 124 -20.95 -16.01 3.14
C ASN A 124 -21.37 -16.12 4.60
N ALA A 125 -22.12 -17.17 4.93
CA ALA A 125 -22.59 -17.40 6.29
C ALA A 125 -21.44 -17.85 7.19
N CYS A 126 -21.40 -17.32 8.41
CA CYS A 126 -20.53 -17.80 9.48
C CYS A 126 -21.33 -18.51 10.56
N ILE A 127 -20.61 -19.27 11.38
CA ILE A 127 -21.19 -19.89 12.57
C ILE A 127 -21.74 -18.80 13.49
N ALA A 128 -22.88 -19.06 14.12
CA ALA A 128 -23.63 -18.15 15.01
C ALA A 128 -24.42 -17.00 14.33
N GLY A 129 -24.85 -17.17 13.09
CA GLY A 129 -25.85 -16.28 12.46
C GLY A 129 -25.30 -14.95 11.92
N GLU A 130 -23.99 -14.74 12.02
CA GLU A 130 -23.30 -13.64 11.36
C GLU A 130 -23.04 -13.99 9.88
N SER A 131 -23.08 -12.99 9.01
CA SER A 131 -22.82 -13.19 7.58
C SER A 131 -21.88 -12.11 7.05
N PHE A 132 -20.88 -12.52 6.27
CA PHE A 132 -20.14 -11.62 5.41
C PHE A 132 -21.00 -11.22 4.22
N LYS A 133 -21.07 -9.93 3.96
CA LYS A 133 -21.71 -9.37 2.78
C LYS A 133 -20.63 -8.87 1.83
N GLY A 134 -20.28 -9.70 0.84
CA GLY A 134 -19.49 -9.26 -0.30
C GLY A 134 -20.21 -8.13 -1.04
N GLN A 135 -19.43 -7.16 -1.50
CA GLN A 135 -19.92 -6.01 -2.24
C GLN A 135 -19.16 -5.85 -3.55
N TRP A 136 -17.83 -5.86 -3.48
CA TRP A 136 -16.96 -5.66 -4.63
C TRP A 136 -16.00 -6.82 -4.80
N GLN A 137 -15.69 -7.14 -6.06
CA GLN A 137 -14.60 -8.04 -6.41
C GLN A 137 -13.64 -7.32 -7.34
N CYS A 138 -12.37 -7.27 -6.95
CA CYS A 138 -11.29 -6.73 -7.75
C CYS A 138 -10.50 -7.87 -8.38
N VAL A 139 -10.42 -7.89 -9.71
CA VAL A 139 -9.66 -8.87 -10.48
C VAL A 139 -8.31 -8.25 -10.81
N LEU A 140 -7.24 -8.84 -10.30
CA LEU A 140 -5.89 -8.33 -10.53
C LEU A 140 -5.41 -8.78 -11.92
N ASN A 141 -4.97 -7.82 -12.71
CA ASN A 141 -4.51 -7.99 -14.09
C ASN A 141 -2.99 -7.76 -14.21
N ASP A 142 -2.29 -7.60 -13.09
CA ASP A 142 -0.88 -7.22 -13.01
C ASP A 142 0.15 -8.31 -13.38
N GLY A 143 -0.28 -9.33 -14.11
CA GLY A 143 0.60 -10.15 -14.94
C GLY A 143 1.59 -11.08 -14.22
N ASN A 144 1.55 -11.22 -12.89
CA ASN A 144 2.40 -12.20 -12.20
C ASN A 144 1.72 -13.58 -12.13
N MET A 145 1.81 -14.30 -13.27
CA MET A 145 1.98 -15.75 -13.28
C MET A 145 3.46 -16.07 -13.06
#